data_AF-A0A5D0QLZ8-F1
#
_entry.id   AF-A0A5D0QLZ8-F1
#
_cell.length_a   1.000
_cell.length_b   1.000
_cell.length_c   1.000
_cell.angle_alpha   90.00
_cell.angle_beta   90.00
_cell.angle_gamma   90.00
#
_symmetry.space_group_name_H-M   'P 1'
#
loop_
_entity.id
_entity.type
_entity.pdbx_description
1 polymer ?
#
loop_
_entity_poly.entity_id
_entity_poly.type
_entity_poly.pdbx_seq_one_letter_code
_entity_poly.pdbx_strand_id
1 'polypeptide(L)'
;MSQRTYDLERLCAGACMNGYRRKVRSYEHAYAVYRAAHTEWQADAAAWHAPLVWPDEPAEPEEPRLPYRIEGDPVFCPDCVYACKSKLSKLDGAACVYLREADGFRGQSDQAKVSSKGSEPPSLSPAVEDIDELDGWLRDWKAAYLGAETMARQGMLADSVTLGTAWLVVRAERILAHPDLAPAFGEEVNRWHGRLVRYDPSDVVVEPLRGARCAECNGLTLERKVGEDKVTCRRRTCERVLKWSEYQELVDEAKKVRKAS
;
A
#
# COMPACT_ATOMS: atom_id res chain seq x y z
N MET A 1 6.41 19.63 -14.93
CA MET A 1 6.18 18.60 -13.89
C MET A 1 5.29 17.53 -14.50
N SER A 2 5.81 16.32 -14.69
CA SER A 2 5.04 15.20 -15.27
C SER A 2 3.93 14.80 -14.28
N GLN A 3 2.68 14.92 -14.69
CA GLN A 3 1.53 14.45 -13.89
C GLN A 3 1.62 12.93 -13.81
N ARG A 4 2.16 12.40 -12.70
CA ARG A 4 2.07 10.98 -12.39
C ARG A 4 0.60 10.66 -12.18
N THR A 5 -0.02 9.95 -13.11
CA THR A 5 -1.34 9.36 -12.93
C THR A 5 -1.20 8.20 -11.95
N TYR A 6 -1.56 8.42 -10.69
CA TYR A 6 -1.59 7.37 -9.68
C TYR A 6 -2.84 6.50 -9.88
N ASP A 7 -2.67 5.18 -9.89
CA ASP A 7 -3.79 4.24 -9.85
C ASP A 7 -4.38 4.24 -8.43
N LEU A 8 -5.24 5.23 -8.17
CA LEU A 8 -5.92 5.41 -6.89
C LEU A 8 -6.83 4.22 -6.53
N GLU A 9 -7.14 3.31 -7.47
CA GLU A 9 -7.99 2.13 -7.22
C GLU A 9 -7.23 1.05 -6.44
N ARG A 10 -5.91 0.97 -6.57
CA ARG A 10 -5.05 -0.03 -5.90
C ARG A 10 -4.75 0.27 -4.42
N LEU A 11 -4.91 1.52 -3.99
CA LEU A 11 -4.45 2.02 -2.68
C LEU A 11 -5.40 1.78 -1.50
N CYS A 12 -6.71 1.70 -1.75
CA CYS A 12 -7.74 1.34 -0.77
C CYS A 12 -8.96 0.79 -1.52
N ALA A 13 -9.24 -0.51 -1.47
CA ALA A 13 -10.48 -1.06 -2.05
C ALA A 13 -11.77 -0.62 -1.31
N GLY A 14 -11.65 0.19 -0.25
CA GLY A 14 -12.76 0.55 0.64
C GLY A 14 -13.42 1.91 0.35
N ALA A 15 -14.55 2.14 1.02
CA ALA A 15 -15.28 3.42 1.02
C ALA A 15 -14.46 4.63 1.52
N CYS A 16 -13.31 4.35 2.14
CA CYS A 16 -12.40 5.30 2.80
C CYS A 16 -11.93 6.45 1.89
N MET A 17 -11.63 6.12 0.62
CA MET A 17 -11.03 7.02 -0.36
C MET A 17 -12.05 7.59 -1.36
N ASN A 18 -13.34 7.25 -1.26
CA ASN A 18 -14.32 7.66 -2.26
C ASN A 18 -14.53 9.18 -2.31
N GLY A 19 -14.46 9.86 -1.17
CA GLY A 19 -14.54 11.32 -1.10
C GLY A 19 -13.34 11.99 -1.79
N TYR A 20 -12.13 11.56 -1.44
CA TYR A 20 -10.90 12.03 -2.07
C TYR A 20 -10.88 11.75 -3.58
N ARG A 21 -11.18 10.51 -4.00
CA ARG A 21 -11.28 10.11 -5.42
C ARG A 21 -12.27 10.97 -6.19
N ARG A 22 -13.43 11.27 -5.61
CA ARG A 22 -14.43 12.14 -6.26
C ARG A 22 -13.89 13.54 -6.47
N LYS A 23 -13.22 14.10 -5.45
CA LYS A 23 -12.59 15.43 -5.52
C LYS A 23 -11.46 15.46 -6.58
N VAL A 24 -10.58 14.46 -6.60
CA VAL A 24 -9.52 14.32 -7.61
C VAL A 24 -10.10 14.18 -9.02
N ARG A 25 -11.06 13.27 -9.24
CA ARG A 25 -11.71 13.11 -10.55
C ARG A 25 -12.40 14.40 -11.03
N SER A 26 -13.04 15.13 -10.11
CA SER A 26 -13.66 16.42 -10.43
C SER A 26 -12.61 17.44 -10.87
N TYR A 27 -11.45 17.45 -10.23
CA TYR A 27 -10.35 18.32 -10.60
C TYR A 27 -9.72 17.93 -11.94
N GLU A 28 -9.39 16.66 -12.14
CA GLU A 28 -8.84 16.16 -13.40
C GLU A 28 -9.76 16.48 -14.57
N HIS A 29 -11.07 16.33 -14.38
CA HIS A 29 -12.05 16.72 -15.39
C HIS A 29 -12.04 18.23 -15.65
N ALA A 30 -12.08 19.06 -14.60
CA ALA A 30 -12.02 20.52 -14.76
C ALA A 30 -10.73 20.98 -15.45
N TYR A 31 -9.60 20.37 -15.10
CA TYR A 31 -8.30 20.65 -15.72
C TYR A 31 -8.24 20.20 -17.19
N ALA A 32 -8.87 19.07 -17.53
CA ALA A 32 -8.99 18.64 -18.92
C ALA A 32 -9.81 19.65 -19.76
N VAL A 33 -10.92 20.16 -19.22
CA VAL A 33 -11.73 21.22 -19.85
C VAL A 33 -10.93 22.51 -20.00
N TYR A 34 -10.23 22.93 -18.96
CA TYR A 34 -9.34 24.10 -19.01
C TYR A 34 -8.27 23.98 -20.08
N ARG A 35 -7.57 22.84 -20.18
CA ARG A 35 -6.53 22.66 -21.21
C ARG A 35 -7.09 22.76 -22.63
N ALA A 36 -8.29 22.23 -22.87
CA ALA A 36 -8.96 22.37 -24.16
C ALA A 36 -9.26 23.85 -24.45
N ALA A 37 -9.90 24.55 -23.51
CA ALA A 37 -10.22 25.97 -23.64
C ALA A 37 -8.96 26.85 -23.81
N HIS A 38 -7.88 26.55 -23.10
CA HIS A 38 -6.62 27.28 -23.21
C HIS A 38 -5.94 27.04 -24.56
N THR A 39 -6.07 25.85 -25.14
CA THR A 39 -5.57 25.56 -26.50
C THR A 39 -6.35 26.34 -27.55
N GLU A 40 -7.68 26.44 -27.40
CA GLU A 40 -8.54 27.26 -28.28
C GLU A 40 -8.19 28.75 -28.14
N TRP A 41 -8.09 29.26 -26.91
CA TRP A 41 -7.69 30.63 -26.63
C TRP A 41 -6.32 30.97 -27.23
N GLN A 42 -5.34 30.08 -27.15
CA GLN A 42 -4.02 30.29 -27.77
C GLN A 42 -4.11 30.44 -29.30
N ALA A 43 -5.00 29.69 -29.96
CA ALA A 43 -5.20 29.79 -31.40
C ALA A 43 -5.90 31.12 -31.76
N ASP A 44 -6.91 31.51 -31.00
CA ASP A 44 -7.65 32.75 -31.21
C ASP A 44 -6.78 33.98 -30.93
N ALA A 45 -6.00 33.96 -29.85
CA ALA A 45 -5.07 35.04 -29.48
C ALA A 45 -3.95 35.20 -30.52
N ALA A 46 -3.47 34.10 -31.11
CA ALA A 46 -2.48 34.15 -32.19
C ALA A 46 -3.07 34.69 -33.50
N ALA A 47 -4.36 34.45 -33.77
CA ALA A 47 -5.06 34.99 -34.92
C ALA A 47 -5.48 36.45 -34.73
N TRP A 48 -5.59 36.92 -33.49
CA TRP A 48 -5.97 38.29 -33.16
C TRP A 48 -4.81 39.27 -33.35
N HIS A 49 -5.09 40.46 -33.89
CA HIS A 49 -4.11 41.52 -34.10
C HIS A 49 -4.75 42.90 -33.94
N ALA A 50 -4.12 43.77 -33.16
CA ALA A 50 -4.51 45.17 -33.04
C ALA A 50 -4.32 45.91 -34.39
N PRO A 51 -5.12 46.94 -34.73
CA PRO A 51 -6.08 47.67 -33.90
C PRO A 51 -7.52 47.39 -34.34
N LEU A 52 -7.95 46.13 -34.31
CA LEU A 52 -9.33 45.79 -34.65
C LEU A 52 -10.28 46.26 -33.55
N VAL A 53 -11.32 47.00 -33.93
CA VAL A 53 -12.44 47.40 -33.05
C VAL A 53 -13.39 46.21 -32.81
N TRP A 54 -13.30 45.18 -33.64
CA TRP A 54 -14.07 43.95 -33.54
C TRP A 54 -13.37 42.82 -34.34
N PRO A 55 -13.30 41.58 -33.83
CA PRO A 55 -13.74 41.11 -32.52
C PRO A 55 -12.82 41.59 -31.37
N ASP A 56 -13.37 41.61 -30.15
CA ASP A 56 -12.65 41.91 -28.92
C ASP A 56 -11.49 40.91 -28.71
N GLU A 57 -10.49 41.32 -27.92
CA GLU A 57 -9.38 40.45 -27.54
C GLU A 57 -9.91 39.18 -26.84
N PRO A 58 -9.50 37.97 -27.28
CA PRO A 58 -9.92 36.72 -26.65
C PRO A 58 -9.55 36.70 -25.15
N ALA A 59 -10.55 36.49 -24.29
CA ALA A 59 -10.33 36.40 -22.85
C ALA A 59 -9.61 35.10 -22.49
N GLU A 60 -8.52 35.20 -21.71
CA GLU A 60 -7.79 34.04 -21.22
C GLU A 60 -8.70 33.21 -20.28
N PRO A 61 -8.83 31.88 -20.51
CA PRO A 61 -9.63 31.04 -19.64
C PRO A 61 -9.01 30.96 -18.24
N GLU A 62 -9.84 31.02 -17.21
CA GLU A 62 -9.36 30.96 -15.82
C GLU A 62 -8.88 29.54 -15.48
N GLU A 63 -7.66 29.42 -14.94
CA GLU A 63 -7.15 28.14 -14.46
C GLU A 63 -8.04 27.61 -13.33
N PRO A 64 -8.51 26.34 -13.40
CA PRO A 64 -9.39 25.79 -12.40
C PRO A 64 -8.64 25.68 -11.08
N ARG A 65 -8.89 26.65 -10.21
CA ARG A 65 -8.40 26.62 -8.83
C ARG A 65 -9.24 25.61 -8.09
N LEU A 66 -8.61 24.57 -7.54
CA LEU A 66 -9.25 23.83 -6.47
C LEU A 66 -9.65 24.83 -5.39
N PRO A 67 -10.92 24.89 -4.95
CA PRO A 67 -11.34 25.83 -3.91
C PRO A 67 -10.62 25.59 -2.57
N TYR A 68 -9.85 24.52 -2.46
CA TYR A 68 -8.97 24.23 -1.33
C TYR A 68 -7.77 23.41 -1.82
N ARG A 69 -6.57 23.80 -1.38
CA ARG A 69 -5.49 22.83 -1.12
C ARG A 69 -6.15 21.76 -0.24
N ILE A 70 -6.07 20.47 -0.57
CA ILE A 70 -6.62 19.40 0.29
C ILE A 70 -5.72 19.28 1.52
N GLU A 71 -5.66 20.34 2.32
CA GLU A 71 -5.00 20.44 3.61
C GLU A 71 -6.12 20.32 4.64
N GLY A 72 -6.10 19.22 5.41
CA GLY A 72 -7.01 19.01 6.54
C GLY A 72 -8.00 17.86 6.38
N ASP A 73 -8.34 17.44 5.17
CA ASP A 73 -9.01 16.16 4.92
C ASP A 73 -7.95 15.09 4.69
N PRO A 74 -7.81 14.09 5.58
CA PRO A 74 -6.75 13.12 5.42
C PRO A 74 -7.08 12.23 4.22
N VAL A 75 -6.13 12.09 3.28
CA VAL A 75 -6.27 11.21 2.11
C VAL A 75 -6.62 9.79 2.57
N PHE A 76 -6.06 9.38 3.70
CA PHE A 76 -6.35 8.13 4.38
C PHE A 76 -7.24 8.36 5.59
N CYS A 77 -8.28 7.55 5.79
CA CYS A 77 -9.03 7.59 7.05
C CYS A 77 -8.15 7.14 8.24
N PRO A 78 -8.53 7.47 9.49
CA PRO A 78 -7.77 7.09 10.68
C PRO A 78 -7.42 5.59 10.74
N ASP A 79 -8.34 4.71 10.34
CA ASP A 79 -8.12 3.27 10.30
C ASP A 79 -7.02 2.88 9.30
N CYS A 80 -7.02 3.48 8.10
CA CYS A 80 -6.01 3.18 7.09
C CYS A 80 -4.65 3.80 7.43
N VAL A 81 -4.63 4.95 8.09
CA VAL A 81 -3.41 5.52 8.67
C VAL A 81 -2.83 4.58 9.72
N TYR A 82 -3.67 4.09 10.64
CA TYR A 82 -3.26 3.13 11.65
C TYR A 82 -2.76 1.82 11.03
N ALA A 83 -3.45 1.30 10.01
CA ALA A 83 -3.01 0.11 9.28
C ALA A 83 -1.66 0.32 8.59
N CYS A 84 -1.43 1.48 7.99
CA CYS A 84 -0.15 1.84 7.37
C CYS A 84 0.97 1.93 8.43
N LYS A 85 0.72 2.61 9.55
CA LYS A 85 1.65 2.68 10.69
C LYS A 85 1.98 1.30 11.25
N SER A 86 0.98 0.45 11.42
CA SER A 86 1.16 -0.92 11.92
C SER A 86 2.00 -1.76 10.96
N LYS A 87 1.84 -1.61 9.65
CA LYS A 87 2.68 -2.28 8.64
C LYS A 87 4.12 -1.75 8.70
N LEU A 88 4.29 -0.43 8.72
CA LEU A 88 5.60 0.21 8.84
C LEU A 88 6.37 -0.24 10.09
N SER A 89 5.70 -0.31 11.24
CA SER A 89 6.34 -0.73 12.50
C SER A 89 6.78 -2.19 12.49
N LYS A 90 6.19 -3.03 11.64
CA LYS A 90 6.56 -4.45 11.48
C LYS A 90 7.70 -4.67 10.48
N LEU A 91 8.01 -3.70 9.63
CA LEU A 91 9.02 -3.87 8.58
C LEU A 91 10.40 -4.20 9.14
N ASP A 92 10.79 -3.57 10.24
CA ASP A 92 12.08 -3.82 10.91
C ASP A 92 12.21 -5.27 11.37
N GLY A 93 11.21 -5.77 12.12
CA GLY A 93 11.16 -7.15 12.56
C GLY A 93 11.15 -8.14 11.39
N ALA A 94 10.33 -7.87 10.36
CA ALA A 94 10.26 -8.71 9.17
C ALA A 94 11.60 -8.72 8.39
N ALA A 95 12.29 -7.59 8.30
CA ALA A 95 13.62 -7.49 7.68
C ALA A 95 14.67 -8.31 8.45
N CYS A 96 14.68 -8.23 9.79
CA CYS A 96 15.57 -9.04 10.63
C CYS A 96 15.32 -10.55 10.45
N VAL A 97 14.06 -10.97 10.40
CA VAL A 97 13.73 -12.39 10.17
C VAL A 97 14.15 -12.82 8.77
N TYR A 98 13.89 -11.99 7.76
CA TYR A 98 14.26 -12.29 6.38
C TYR A 98 15.78 -12.48 6.20
N LEU A 99 16.60 -11.60 6.80
CA LEU A 99 18.06 -11.75 6.81
C LEU A 99 18.49 -13.03 7.54
N ARG A 100 17.91 -13.30 8.71
CA ARG A 100 18.20 -14.54 9.48
C ARG A 100 17.92 -15.80 8.66
N GLU A 101 16.79 -15.84 7.94
CA GLU A 101 16.45 -16.98 7.09
C GLU A 101 17.39 -17.13 5.89
N ALA A 102 17.86 -16.02 5.32
CA ALA A 102 18.83 -16.01 4.23
C ALA A 102 20.21 -16.53 4.67
N ASP A 103 20.62 -16.24 5.90
CA ASP A 103 21.86 -16.76 6.52
C ASP A 103 21.79 -18.26 6.85
N GLY A 104 20.69 -18.93 6.52
CA GLY A 104 20.52 -20.37 6.71
C GLY A 104 20.08 -20.76 8.12
N PHE A 105 19.78 -19.79 9.00
CA PHE A 105 19.11 -20.03 10.28
C PHE A 105 17.61 -20.27 10.07
N ARG A 106 17.27 -21.26 9.24
CA ARG A 106 15.92 -21.83 9.24
C ARG A 106 15.75 -22.55 10.58
N GLY A 107 14.68 -22.26 11.29
CA GLY A 107 14.37 -22.89 12.57
C GLY A 107 14.51 -24.41 12.50
N GLN A 108 14.85 -25.02 13.63
CA GLN A 108 15.11 -26.45 13.86
C GLN A 108 13.93 -27.41 13.53
N SER A 109 13.06 -27.09 12.57
CA SER A 109 12.03 -27.99 12.08
C SER A 109 12.48 -28.62 10.75
N ASP A 110 12.94 -29.86 10.87
CA ASP A 110 13.14 -30.88 9.82
C ASP A 110 14.25 -30.67 8.78
N GLN A 111 15.34 -31.41 9.01
CA GLN A 111 16.26 -32.04 8.05
C GLN A 111 16.24 -31.50 6.60
N ALA A 112 16.89 -30.36 6.36
CA ALA A 112 17.30 -30.00 5.01
C ALA A 112 18.63 -30.69 4.67
N LYS A 113 18.57 -31.73 3.82
CA LYS A 113 19.72 -32.45 3.28
C LYS A 113 20.48 -31.54 2.30
N VAL A 114 21.59 -30.95 2.74
CA VAL A 114 22.41 -30.06 1.90
C VAL A 114 23.28 -30.90 0.96
N SER A 115 22.94 -30.93 -0.33
CA SER A 115 23.80 -31.49 -1.38
C SER A 115 24.93 -30.51 -1.67
N SER A 116 26.12 -30.80 -1.16
CA SER A 116 27.36 -30.10 -1.51
C SER A 116 27.77 -30.42 -2.95
N LYS A 117 27.39 -29.57 -3.91
CA LYS A 117 28.08 -29.49 -5.21
C LYS A 117 28.44 -28.05 -5.49
N GLY A 118 29.74 -27.83 -5.66
CA GLY A 118 30.38 -26.54 -5.79
C GLY A 118 29.74 -25.65 -6.85
N SER A 119 29.52 -24.41 -6.45
CA SER A 119 29.36 -23.26 -7.32
C SER A 119 30.11 -22.11 -6.65
N GLU A 120 30.66 -21.23 -7.48
CA GLU A 120 31.43 -20.01 -7.24
C GLU A 120 31.16 -19.24 -5.92
N PRO A 121 32.12 -18.43 -5.44
CA PRO A 121 31.90 -17.56 -4.28
C PRO A 121 30.56 -16.83 -4.43
N PRO A 122 29.64 -16.94 -3.46
CA PRO A 122 28.31 -16.40 -3.62
C PRO A 122 28.42 -14.89 -3.83
N SER A 123 27.91 -14.41 -4.96
CA SER A 123 27.48 -13.03 -5.11
C SER A 123 26.67 -12.62 -3.88
N LEU A 124 26.71 -11.32 -3.50
CA LEU A 124 25.92 -10.76 -2.40
C LEU A 124 24.54 -11.42 -2.38
N SER A 125 24.17 -12.02 -1.23
CA SER A 125 22.95 -12.80 -1.17
C SER A 125 21.77 -11.92 -1.61
N PRO A 126 20.80 -12.42 -2.39
CA PRO A 126 19.64 -11.63 -2.83
C PRO A 126 18.90 -10.93 -1.69
N ALA A 127 19.00 -11.47 -0.47
CA ALA A 127 18.44 -10.84 0.71
C ALA A 127 19.15 -9.53 1.11
N VAL A 128 20.47 -9.44 0.94
CA VAL A 128 21.22 -8.20 1.21
C VAL A 128 20.83 -7.12 0.20
N GLU A 129 20.65 -7.47 -1.07
CA GLU A 129 20.18 -6.53 -2.10
C GLU A 129 18.76 -6.02 -1.81
N ASP A 130 17.85 -6.91 -1.41
CA ASP A 130 16.48 -6.56 -1.03
C ASP A 130 16.42 -5.62 0.18
N ILE A 131 17.30 -5.82 1.17
CA ILE A 131 17.38 -4.95 2.35
C ILE A 131 18.09 -3.63 2.02
N ASP A 132 19.10 -3.63 1.15
CA ASP A 132 19.71 -2.40 0.64
C ASP A 132 18.68 -1.54 -0.14
N GLU A 133 17.81 -2.18 -0.94
CA GLU A 133 16.69 -1.54 -1.62
C GLU A 133 15.67 -0.97 -0.61
N LEU A 134 15.35 -1.72 0.45
CA LEU A 134 14.51 -1.23 1.56
C LEU A 134 15.12 -0.01 2.25
N ASP A 135 16.42 -0.04 2.56
CA ASP A 135 17.15 1.09 3.16
C ASP A 135 17.14 2.32 2.24
N GLY A 136 17.38 2.13 0.95
CA GLY A 136 17.26 3.19 -0.06
C GLY A 136 15.89 3.84 -0.04
N TRP A 137 14.84 3.01 -0.07
CA TRP A 137 13.46 3.45 0.00
C TRP A 137 13.15 4.26 1.28
N LEU A 138 13.59 3.80 2.45
CA LEU A 138 13.42 4.52 3.71
C LEU A 138 14.07 5.91 3.67
N ARG A 139 15.27 6.00 3.10
CA ARG A 139 16.02 7.25 2.95
C ARG A 139 15.38 8.19 1.94
N ASP A 140 14.86 7.67 0.84
CA ASP A 140 14.16 8.45 -0.18
C ASP A 140 12.89 9.10 0.39
N TRP A 141 12.11 8.38 1.21
CA TRP A 141 10.93 8.96 1.87
C TRP A 141 11.29 10.02 2.90
N LYS A 142 12.38 9.81 3.64
CA LYS A 142 12.90 10.82 4.56
C LYS A 142 13.32 12.09 3.81
N ALA A 143 14.02 11.93 2.70
CA ALA A 143 14.46 13.04 1.85
C ALA A 143 13.27 13.77 1.21
N ALA A 144 12.32 13.04 0.64
CA ALA A 144 11.10 13.59 0.04
C ALA A 144 10.28 14.41 1.06
N TYR A 145 10.12 13.90 2.28
CA TYR A 145 9.44 14.63 3.34
C TYR A 145 10.17 15.90 3.78
N LEU A 146 11.51 15.87 3.81
CA LEU A 146 12.33 17.02 4.19
C LEU A 146 12.55 18.02 3.04
N GLY A 147 12.15 17.68 1.81
CA GLY A 147 12.47 18.46 0.62
C GLY A 147 13.97 18.50 0.32
N ALA A 148 14.70 17.44 0.65
CA ALA A 148 16.15 17.33 0.51
C ALA A 148 16.53 16.25 -0.51
N GLU A 149 17.82 16.22 -0.88
CA GLU A 149 18.38 15.08 -1.63
C GLU A 149 18.44 13.82 -0.76
N THR A 150 18.47 12.65 -1.40
CA THR A 150 18.55 11.35 -0.71
C THR A 150 19.76 11.32 0.21
N MET A 151 19.49 11.13 1.50
CA MET A 151 20.53 11.14 2.53
C MET A 151 21.44 9.92 2.39
N ALA A 152 22.71 10.07 2.79
CA ALA A 152 23.62 8.94 2.96
C ALA A 152 23.12 7.96 4.03
N ARG A 153 23.53 6.69 3.93
CA ARG A 153 23.21 5.64 4.91
C ARG A 153 23.68 6.04 6.31
N GLN A 154 22.85 5.75 7.31
CA GLN A 154 23.17 5.99 8.72
C GLN A 154 23.50 4.66 9.42
N GLY A 155 24.79 4.32 9.50
CA GLY A 155 25.24 3.14 10.24
C GLY A 155 25.20 1.83 9.45
N MET A 156 25.16 0.70 10.16
CA MET A 156 25.02 -0.62 9.57
C MET A 156 23.61 -0.83 9.02
N LEU A 157 23.46 -1.78 8.09
CA LEU A 157 22.22 -1.94 7.33
C LEU A 157 20.99 -2.18 8.23
N ALA A 158 21.11 -3.07 9.22
CA ALA A 158 20.03 -3.33 10.18
C ALA A 158 19.67 -2.07 11.00
N ASP A 159 20.68 -1.38 11.56
CA ASP A 159 20.47 -0.15 12.34
C ASP A 159 19.79 0.95 11.50
N SER A 160 20.21 1.09 10.24
CA SER A 160 19.65 2.08 9.30
C SER A 160 18.18 1.79 9.00
N VAL A 161 17.80 0.51 8.83
CA VAL A 161 16.41 0.09 8.62
C VAL A 161 15.57 0.34 9.88
N THR A 162 16.06 -0.01 11.07
CA THR A 162 15.35 0.25 12.33
C THR A 162 15.12 1.75 12.54
N LEU A 163 16.14 2.58 12.33
CA LEU A 163 16.03 4.03 12.50
C LEU A 163 15.14 4.66 11.42
N GLY A 164 15.25 4.22 10.17
CA GLY A 164 14.43 4.70 9.05
C GLY A 164 12.96 4.37 9.25
N THR A 165 12.64 3.12 9.61
CA THR A 165 11.26 2.70 9.89
C THR A 165 10.67 3.46 11.08
N ALA A 166 11.40 3.56 12.20
CA ALA A 166 10.95 4.33 13.37
C ALA A 166 10.69 5.81 13.01
N TRP A 167 11.57 6.42 12.23
CA TRP A 167 11.42 7.82 11.78
C TRP A 167 10.15 8.01 10.95
N LEU A 168 9.85 7.07 10.03
CA LEU A 168 8.66 7.11 9.19
C LEU A 168 7.39 6.81 9.99
N VAL A 169 7.38 5.88 10.94
CA VAL A 169 6.21 5.57 11.78
C VAL A 169 5.73 6.82 12.52
N VAL A 170 6.65 7.62 13.06
CA VAL A 170 6.34 8.88 13.77
C VAL A 170 5.75 9.93 12.83
N ARG A 171 6.09 9.90 11.53
CA ARG A 171 5.69 10.91 10.54
C ARG A 171 4.62 10.44 9.54
N ALA A 172 4.24 9.17 9.59
CA ALA A 172 3.32 8.55 8.65
C ALA A 172 2.00 9.33 8.54
N GLU A 173 1.46 9.83 9.66
CA GLU A 173 0.26 10.69 9.66
C GLU A 173 0.43 11.94 8.81
N ARG A 174 1.57 12.62 8.92
CA ARG A 174 1.85 13.85 8.16
C ARG A 174 2.13 13.55 6.69
N ILE A 175 2.81 12.45 6.39
CA ILE A 175 3.06 12.00 5.01
C ILE A 175 1.74 11.62 4.34
N LEU A 176 0.87 10.87 5.03
CA LEU A 176 -0.43 10.43 4.52
C LEU A 176 -1.49 11.54 4.49
N ALA A 177 -1.25 12.67 5.15
CA ALA A 177 -2.04 13.87 5.01
C ALA A 177 -1.68 14.70 3.76
N HIS A 178 -0.51 14.45 3.15
CA HIS A 178 -0.06 15.22 1.99
C HIS A 178 -0.55 14.58 0.67
N PRO A 179 -1.35 15.29 -0.16
CA PRO A 179 -2.01 14.69 -1.33
C PRO A 179 -1.03 14.11 -2.36
N ASP A 180 0.13 14.76 -2.55
CA ASP A 180 1.12 14.31 -3.54
C ASP A 180 1.94 13.10 -3.07
N LEU A 181 2.07 12.91 -1.75
CA LEU A 181 2.92 11.87 -1.16
C LEU A 181 2.10 10.65 -0.72
N ALA A 182 0.90 10.87 -0.20
CA ALA A 182 0.11 9.84 0.45
C ALA A 182 -0.18 8.63 -0.46
N PRO A 183 -0.52 8.78 -1.75
CA PRO A 183 -0.72 7.64 -2.64
C PRO A 183 0.53 6.77 -2.76
N ALA A 184 1.66 7.35 -3.18
CA ALA A 184 2.89 6.59 -3.37
C ALA A 184 3.39 5.95 -2.06
N PHE A 185 3.30 6.68 -0.95
CA PHE A 185 3.74 6.18 0.36
C PHE A 185 2.93 4.97 0.79
N GLY A 186 1.60 5.06 0.72
CA GLY A 186 0.72 3.94 1.08
C GLY A 186 0.95 2.70 0.22
N GLU A 187 1.20 2.87 -1.08
CA GLU A 187 1.46 1.77 -2.02
C GLU A 187 2.75 1.04 -1.66
N GLU A 188 3.82 1.81 -1.46
CA GLU A 188 5.13 1.25 -1.23
C GLU A 188 5.24 0.59 0.15
N VAL A 189 4.57 1.13 1.18
CA VAL A 189 4.44 0.45 2.48
C VAL A 189 3.75 -0.90 2.31
N ASN A 190 2.65 -0.96 1.55
CA ASN A 190 1.94 -2.21 1.31
C ASN A 190 2.80 -3.21 0.53
N ARG A 191 3.55 -2.74 -0.47
CA ARG A 191 4.48 -3.53 -1.28
C ARG A 191 5.58 -4.14 -0.42
N TRP A 192 6.29 -3.32 0.35
CA TRP A 192 7.38 -3.78 1.22
C TRP A 192 6.89 -4.72 2.31
N HIS A 193 5.79 -4.37 2.98
CA HIS A 193 5.21 -5.24 3.99
C HIS A 193 4.76 -6.57 3.38
N GLY A 194 4.06 -6.56 2.24
CA GLY A 194 3.60 -7.77 1.57
C GLY A 194 4.74 -8.67 1.03
N ARG A 195 5.90 -8.08 0.73
CA ARG A 195 7.13 -8.80 0.34
C ARG A 195 7.76 -9.49 1.55
N LEU A 196 8.00 -8.76 2.64
CA LEU A 196 8.76 -9.25 3.80
C LEU A 196 7.94 -10.09 4.78
N VAL A 197 6.65 -9.80 4.96
CA VAL A 197 5.80 -10.51 5.94
C VAL A 197 5.68 -12.02 5.66
N ARG A 198 5.91 -12.44 4.42
CA ARG A 198 5.89 -13.87 4.02
C ARG A 198 6.96 -14.70 4.73
N TYR A 199 8.00 -14.04 5.23
CA TYR A 199 9.13 -14.64 5.92
C TYR A 199 9.03 -14.49 7.43
N ASP A 200 8.08 -13.69 7.94
CA ASP A 200 7.92 -13.49 9.38
C ASP A 200 6.95 -14.53 9.96
N PRO A 201 7.43 -15.52 10.75
CA PRO A 201 6.55 -16.53 11.35
C PRO A 201 5.66 -15.95 12.46
N SER A 202 5.96 -14.75 12.97
CA SER A 202 5.15 -14.09 13.99
C SER A 202 3.91 -13.41 13.41
N ASP A 203 3.94 -13.04 12.12
CA ASP A 203 2.77 -12.53 11.41
C ASP A 203 2.05 -13.71 10.75
N VAL A 204 1.30 -14.45 11.58
CA VAL A 204 0.57 -15.63 11.14
C VAL A 204 -0.39 -15.23 10.03
N VAL A 205 -0.13 -15.70 8.80
CA VAL A 205 -0.95 -15.41 7.62
C VAL A 205 -2.40 -15.81 7.93
N VAL A 206 -3.29 -14.83 7.94
CA VAL A 206 -4.73 -15.03 8.10
C VAL A 206 -5.35 -15.24 6.72
N GLU A 207 -5.75 -16.47 6.43
CA GLU A 207 -6.40 -16.87 5.18
C GLU A 207 -7.92 -16.75 5.31
N PRO A 208 -8.58 -15.92 4.47
CA PRO A 208 -10.04 -15.86 4.45
C PRO A 208 -10.60 -17.14 3.82
N LEU A 209 -11.52 -17.78 4.52
CA LEU A 209 -12.16 -19.02 4.12
C LEU A 209 -13.50 -18.75 3.44
N ARG A 210 -13.61 -19.14 2.16
CA ARG A 210 -14.81 -18.91 1.33
C ARG A 210 -15.70 -20.14 1.15
N GLY A 211 -15.36 -21.27 1.77
CA GLY A 211 -16.02 -22.55 1.54
C GLY A 211 -17.36 -22.71 2.28
N ALA A 212 -17.51 -22.06 3.43
CA ALA A 212 -18.70 -22.14 4.26
C ALA A 212 -19.05 -20.80 4.91
N ARG A 213 -20.31 -20.65 5.30
CA ARG A 213 -20.79 -19.50 6.10
C ARG A 213 -20.61 -19.81 7.58
N CYS A 214 -20.42 -18.77 8.39
CA CYS A 214 -20.42 -18.92 9.84
C CYS A 214 -21.78 -19.45 10.33
N ALA A 215 -21.79 -20.52 11.12
CA ALA A 215 -23.02 -21.16 11.59
C ALA A 215 -23.94 -20.24 12.43
N GLU A 216 -23.39 -19.22 13.11
CA GLU A 216 -24.21 -18.30 13.92
C GLU A 216 -24.64 -17.05 13.17
N CYS A 217 -23.68 -16.31 12.60
CA CYS A 217 -24.00 -15.03 11.97
C CYS A 217 -24.33 -15.15 10.48
N ASN A 218 -24.26 -16.36 9.91
CA ASN A 218 -24.49 -16.71 8.51
C ASN A 218 -23.67 -15.88 7.49
N GLY A 219 -22.59 -15.25 7.93
CA GLY A 219 -21.70 -14.42 7.11
C GLY A 219 -20.52 -15.20 6.53
N LEU A 220 -20.07 -14.81 5.33
CA LEU A 220 -18.83 -15.29 4.69
C LEU A 220 -17.62 -14.55 5.26
N THR A 221 -17.39 -14.72 6.56
CA THR A 221 -16.39 -13.96 7.33
C THR A 221 -15.47 -14.86 8.14
N LEU A 222 -15.39 -16.14 7.77
CA LEU A 222 -14.49 -17.09 8.43
C LEU A 222 -13.06 -16.88 7.94
N GLU A 223 -12.09 -16.97 8.83
CA GLU A 223 -10.67 -16.85 8.54
C GLU A 223 -9.86 -17.82 9.38
N ARG A 224 -8.73 -18.29 8.84
CA ARG A 224 -7.82 -19.21 9.53
C ARG A 224 -6.43 -18.63 9.58
N LYS A 225 -5.80 -18.72 10.73
CA LYS A 225 -4.36 -18.49 10.88
C LYS A 225 -3.58 -19.72 10.42
N VAL A 226 -2.70 -19.57 9.44
CA VAL A 226 -1.88 -20.69 8.92
C VAL A 226 -1.02 -21.27 10.05
N GLY A 227 -1.17 -22.56 10.33
CA GLY A 227 -0.50 -23.24 11.45
C GLY A 227 -1.37 -23.37 12.71
N GLU A 228 -2.53 -22.73 12.77
CA GLU A 228 -3.52 -22.94 13.84
C GLU A 228 -4.63 -23.89 13.37
N ASP A 229 -5.05 -24.80 14.26
CA ASP A 229 -6.19 -25.72 14.03
C ASP A 229 -7.55 -25.05 14.31
N LYS A 230 -7.58 -23.71 14.30
CA LYS A 230 -8.73 -22.89 14.68
C LYS A 230 -9.12 -21.94 13.56
N VAL A 231 -10.42 -21.82 13.33
CA VAL A 231 -11.04 -20.91 12.38
C VAL A 231 -11.86 -19.90 13.16
N THR A 232 -11.67 -18.62 12.94
CA THR A 232 -12.39 -17.55 13.65
C THR A 232 -13.34 -16.82 12.72
N CYS A 233 -14.45 -16.32 13.26
CA CYS A 233 -15.33 -15.40 12.54
C CYS A 233 -14.84 -13.96 12.73
N ARG A 234 -14.49 -13.29 11.61
CA ARG A 234 -14.01 -11.90 11.58
C ARG A 234 -15.04 -10.87 12.08
N ARG A 235 -16.32 -11.23 12.16
CA ARG A 235 -17.37 -10.32 12.61
C ARG A 235 -17.25 -10.12 14.12
N ARG A 236 -16.91 -8.90 14.55
CA ARG A 236 -16.74 -8.51 15.98
C ARG A 236 -17.91 -8.84 16.90
N THR A 237 -19.12 -9.02 16.36
CA THR A 237 -20.30 -9.38 17.17
C THR A 237 -20.49 -10.88 17.35
N CYS A 238 -19.79 -11.70 16.55
CA CYS A 238 -19.91 -13.15 16.57
C CYS A 238 -18.70 -13.78 17.24
N GLU A 239 -17.49 -13.42 16.78
CA GLU A 239 -16.18 -13.90 17.30
C GLU A 239 -16.08 -15.43 17.51
N ARG A 240 -16.99 -16.20 16.90
CA ARG A 240 -17.05 -17.65 17.05
C ARG A 240 -15.76 -18.29 16.56
N VAL A 241 -15.25 -19.21 17.37
CA VAL A 241 -14.09 -20.05 17.06
C VAL A 241 -14.58 -21.45 16.76
N LEU A 242 -14.17 -21.98 15.62
CA LEU A 242 -14.44 -23.34 15.15
C LEU A 242 -13.12 -24.10 15.10
N LYS A 243 -13.16 -25.42 15.27
CA LYS A 243 -12.03 -26.27 14.90
C LYS A 243 -11.96 -26.41 13.38
N TRP A 244 -10.78 -26.71 12.85
CA TRP A 244 -10.63 -26.93 11.40
C TRP A 244 -11.50 -28.08 10.88
N SER A 245 -11.63 -29.16 11.66
CA SER A 245 -12.49 -30.30 11.34
C SER A 245 -13.96 -29.90 11.20
N GLU A 246 -14.46 -29.08 12.13
CA GLU A 246 -15.85 -28.57 12.10
C GLU A 246 -16.07 -27.67 10.88
N TYR A 247 -15.09 -26.86 10.51
CA TYR A 247 -15.16 -26.06 9.29
C TYR A 247 -15.22 -26.95 8.02
N GLN A 248 -14.42 -28.02 7.96
CA GLN A 248 -14.44 -28.95 6.82
C GLN A 248 -15.80 -29.63 6.67
N GLU A 249 -16.43 -30.04 7.77
CA GLU A 249 -17.78 -30.60 7.78
C GLU A 249 -18.81 -29.61 7.21
N LEU A 250 -18.76 -28.34 7.64
CA LEU A 250 -19.63 -27.28 7.11
C LEU A 250 -19.44 -27.05 5.61
N VAL A 251 -18.20 -27.12 5.13
CA VAL A 251 -17.89 -26.99 3.70
C VAL A 251 -18.48 -28.15 2.91
N ASP A 252 -18.36 -29.37 3.42
CA ASP A 252 -18.85 -30.56 2.73
C ASP A 252 -20.37 -30.65 2.74
N GLU A 253 -21.02 -30.20 3.81
CA GLU A 253 -22.48 -30.03 3.86
C GLU A 253 -22.94 -28.97 2.83
N ALA A 254 -22.28 -27.82 2.77
CA ALA A 254 -22.59 -26.77 1.79
C ALA A 254 -22.42 -27.25 0.33
N LYS A 255 -21.41 -28.08 0.05
CA LYS A 255 -21.23 -28.71 -1.28
C LYS A 255 -22.36 -29.69 -1.61
N LYS A 256 -22.82 -30.50 -0.64
CA LYS A 256 -23.94 -31.43 -0.84
C LYS A 256 -25.23 -30.69 -1.20
N VAL A 257 -25.55 -29.61 -0.48
CA VAL A 257 -26.73 -28.77 -0.75
C VAL A 257 -26.68 -28.17 -2.16
N ARG A 258 -25.51 -27.65 -2.58
CA ARG A 258 -25.33 -27.09 -3.93
C ARG A 258 -25.46 -28.12 -5.05
N LYS A 259 -25.12 -29.38 -4.80
CA LYS A 259 -25.23 -30.45 -5.79
C LYS A 259 -26.67 -30.98 -5.93
N ALA A 260 -27.50 -30.77 -4.91
CA ALA A 260 -28.89 -31.21 -4.86
C ALA A 260 -29.89 -30.13 -5.36
N SER A 261 -29.44 -28.88 -5.52
CA SER A 261 -30.20 -27.76 -6.09
C SER A 261 -29.90 -27.61 -7.57
#